data_AF-A0A7Y5MWA0-F1
#
_entry.id   AF-A0A7Y5MWA0-F1
#
_cell.length_a   1.000
_cell.length_b   1.000
_cell.length_c   1.000
_cell.angle_alpha   90.00
_cell.angle_beta   90.00
_cell.angle_gamma   90.00
#
_symmetry.space_group_name_H-M   'P 1'
#
loop_
_entity.id
_entity.type
_entity.pdbx_description
1 polymer ?
#
loop_
_entity_poly.entity_id
_entity_poly.type
_entity_poly.pdbx_seq_one_letter_code
_entity_poly.pdbx_strand_id
1 'polypeptide(L)'
;MNNATRLFHYVSYLQYPLLLIGLYYCYKPLLFSKASLFVDYNKALTFIGLAISFATLQDTTKTQNKLSKRIWENPKYARIFLIYLSLLILFIVGFGMYGLFVSRNSNVQELSFGTIIFGIGLIGLLKSAVEMAEHHGKINSK
;
A
#
# COMPACT_ATOMS: atom_id res chain seq x y z
N MET A 1 -7.18 11.59 22.57
CA MET A 1 -7.12 10.28 21.87
C MET A 1 -7.81 9.22 22.71
N ASN A 2 -8.89 8.65 22.18
CA ASN A 2 -9.58 7.49 22.77
C ASN A 2 -8.65 6.27 22.82
N ASN A 3 -8.96 5.29 23.67
CA ASN A 3 -8.13 4.08 23.85
C ASN A 3 -7.96 3.28 22.54
N ALA A 4 -8.99 3.20 21.70
CA ALA A 4 -8.94 2.50 20.42
C ALA A 4 -7.96 3.16 19.42
N THR A 5 -7.95 4.49 19.33
CA THR A 5 -7.04 5.22 18.42
C THR A 5 -5.58 5.03 18.82
N ARG A 6 -5.27 4.95 20.12
CA ARG A 6 -3.91 4.64 20.59
C ARG A 6 -3.50 3.23 20.20
N LEU A 7 -4.40 2.26 20.35
CA LEU A 7 -4.13 0.87 19.98
C LEU A 7 -3.80 0.76 18.48
N PHE A 8 -4.61 1.37 17.60
CA PHE A 8 -4.32 1.39 16.16
C PHE A 8 -2.99 2.06 15.84
N HIS A 9 -2.65 3.14 16.54
CA HIS A 9 -1.35 3.77 16.36
C HIS A 9 -0.19 2.85 16.74
N TYR A 10 -0.27 2.12 17.86
CA TYR A 10 0.77 1.16 18.23
C TYR A 10 0.86 -0.01 17.23
N VAL A 11 -0.29 -0.54 16.82
CA VAL A 11 -0.36 -1.65 15.86
C VAL A 11 0.21 -1.22 14.49
N SER A 12 0.05 0.04 14.11
CA SER A 12 0.61 0.55 12.85
C SER A 12 2.13 0.43 12.75
N TYR A 13 2.87 0.41 13.88
CA TYR A 13 4.32 0.25 13.87
C TYR A 13 4.77 -1.13 13.37
N LEU A 14 3.86 -2.12 13.30
CA LEU A 14 4.13 -3.40 12.66
C LEU A 14 4.42 -3.26 11.15
N GLN A 15 4.06 -2.12 10.53
CA GLN A 15 4.44 -1.81 9.16
C GLN A 15 5.95 -1.93 8.92
N TYR A 16 6.79 -1.53 9.88
CA TYR A 16 8.24 -1.46 9.69
C TYR A 16 8.90 -2.84 9.62
N PRO A 17 8.66 -3.77 10.56
CA PRO A 17 9.18 -5.13 10.43
C PRO A 17 8.60 -5.85 9.20
N LEU A 18 7.31 -5.65 8.87
CA LEU A 18 6.72 -6.24 7.66
C LEU A 18 7.38 -5.71 6.39
N LEU A 19 7.64 -4.39 6.32
CA LEU A 19 8.33 -3.77 5.20
C LEU A 19 9.77 -4.30 5.08
N LEU A 20 10.48 -4.47 6.19
CA LEU A 20 11.83 -5.05 6.21
C LEU A 20 11.84 -6.46 5.60
N ILE A 21 10.87 -7.31 5.98
CA ILE A 21 10.72 -8.66 5.43
C ILE A 21 10.39 -8.61 3.93
N GLY A 22 9.47 -7.73 3.53
CA GLY A 22 9.11 -7.53 2.13
C GLY A 22 10.31 -7.11 1.28
N LEU A 23 11.12 -6.16 1.78
CA LEU A 23 12.36 -5.73 1.12
C LEU A 23 13.40 -6.84 1.03
N TYR A 24 13.57 -7.65 2.09
CA TYR A 24 14.43 -8.82 2.04
C TYR A 24 14.05 -9.75 0.88
N TYR A 25 12.77 -10.09 0.74
CA TYR A 25 12.32 -10.94 -0.37
C TYR A 25 12.41 -10.29 -1.75
N CYS A 26 12.35 -8.96 -1.82
CA CYS A 26 12.58 -8.21 -3.06
C CYS A 26 14.05 -8.33 -3.54
N TYR A 27 15.02 -8.19 -2.63
CA TYR A 27 16.44 -8.24 -2.97
C TYR A 27 17.05 -9.64 -2.97
N LYS A 28 16.44 -10.60 -2.25
CA LYS A 28 16.90 -11.99 -2.16
C LYS A 28 17.22 -12.62 -3.52
N PRO A 29 16.38 -12.57 -4.57
CA PRO A 29 16.71 -13.17 -5.85
C PRO A 29 17.85 -12.48 -6.59
N LEU A 30 18.10 -11.19 -6.34
CA LEU A 30 19.21 -10.44 -6.93
C LEU A 30 20.55 -10.78 -6.24
N LEU A 31 20.52 -11.01 -4.92
CA LEU A 31 21.70 -11.29 -4.11
C LEU A 31 22.08 -12.78 -4.09
N PHE A 32 21.10 -13.68 -4.25
CA PHE A 32 21.29 -15.12 -4.14
C PHE A 32 20.75 -15.84 -5.40
N SER A 33 21.65 -16.29 -6.28
CA SER A 33 21.33 -16.85 -7.61
C SER A 33 20.54 -18.16 -7.63
N LYS A 34 20.22 -18.76 -6.47
CA LYS A 34 19.42 -20.00 -6.34
C LYS A 34 17.97 -19.75 -5.91
N ALA A 35 17.55 -18.49 -5.81
CA ALA A 35 16.23 -18.15 -5.29
C ALA A 35 15.15 -18.28 -6.38
N SER A 36 13.97 -18.79 -6.00
CA SER A 36 12.81 -18.85 -6.91
C SER A 36 12.19 -17.46 -7.02
N LEU A 37 12.44 -16.77 -8.14
CA LEU A 37 12.03 -15.39 -8.41
C LEU A 37 10.53 -15.16 -8.12
N PHE A 38 9.65 -16.02 -8.64
CA PHE A 38 8.20 -15.85 -8.50
C PHE A 38 7.72 -16.02 -7.06
N VAL A 39 8.26 -17.02 -6.35
CA VAL A 39 7.91 -17.30 -4.95
C VAL A 39 8.39 -16.16 -4.04
N ASP A 40 9.61 -15.67 -4.26
CA ASP A 40 10.17 -14.58 -3.45
C ASP A 40 9.44 -13.25 -3.74
N TYR A 41 9.12 -12.95 -5.00
CA TYR A 41 8.33 -11.75 -5.32
C TYR A 41 6.87 -11.83 -4.84
N ASN A 42 6.24 -13.01 -4.88
CA ASN A 42 4.92 -13.19 -4.25
C ASN A 42 4.96 -12.83 -2.76
N LYS A 43 5.97 -13.34 -2.03
CA LYS A 43 6.18 -13.00 -0.62
C LYS A 43 6.45 -11.51 -0.43
N ALA A 44 7.32 -10.92 -1.26
CA ALA A 44 7.62 -9.49 -1.19
C ALA A 44 6.35 -8.64 -1.33
N LEU A 45 5.55 -8.90 -2.37
CA LEU A 45 4.28 -8.19 -2.62
C LEU A 45 3.29 -8.37 -1.47
N THR A 46 3.18 -9.59 -0.94
CA THR A 46 2.32 -9.90 0.21
C THR A 46 2.73 -9.10 1.44
N PHE A 47 4.01 -9.13 1.82
CA PHE A 47 4.51 -8.43 3.00
C PHE A 47 4.46 -6.91 2.85
N ILE A 48 4.75 -6.37 1.67
CA ILE A 48 4.62 -4.94 1.39
C ILE A 48 3.15 -4.52 1.44
N GLY A 49 2.24 -5.31 0.85
CA GLY A 49 0.80 -5.07 0.92
C GLY A 49 0.30 -4.98 2.36
N LEU A 50 0.69 -5.96 3.19
CA LEU A 50 0.39 -5.96 4.62
C LEU A 50 1.01 -4.74 5.31
N ALA A 51 2.28 -4.42 5.07
CA ALA A 51 2.93 -3.25 5.66
C ALA A 51 2.16 -1.95 5.37
N ILE A 52 1.71 -1.78 4.12
CA ILE A 52 0.86 -0.64 3.73
C ILE A 52 -0.48 -0.67 4.47
N SER A 53 -1.13 -1.83 4.59
CA SER A 53 -2.37 -1.97 5.39
C SER A 53 -2.17 -1.59 6.86
N PHE A 54 -1.02 -1.90 7.47
CA PHE A 54 -0.73 -1.45 8.83
C PHE A 54 -0.42 0.04 8.90
N ALA A 55 0.22 0.61 7.88
CA ALA A 55 0.49 2.05 7.78
C ALA A 55 -0.79 2.90 7.86
N THR A 56 -1.89 2.40 7.31
CA THR A 56 -3.16 3.14 7.24
C THR A 56 -3.88 3.23 8.59
N LEU A 57 -3.46 2.44 9.58
CA LEU A 57 -3.92 2.54 10.97
C LEU A 57 -3.31 3.73 11.72
N GLN A 58 -2.33 4.42 11.11
CA GLN A 58 -1.77 5.64 11.68
C GLN A 58 -2.79 6.78 11.71
N ASP A 59 -2.57 7.70 12.64
CA ASP A 59 -3.39 8.89 12.78
C ASP A 59 -3.21 9.82 11.56
N THR A 60 -4.25 9.92 10.74
CA THR A 60 -4.30 10.72 9.52
C THR A 60 -4.52 12.22 9.77
N THR A 61 -4.78 12.63 11.02
CA THR A 61 -4.97 14.04 11.41
C THR A 61 -3.66 14.81 11.53
N LYS A 62 -2.52 14.12 11.58
CA LYS A 62 -1.18 14.73 11.63
C LYS A 62 -0.44 14.49 10.32
N THR A 63 -0.13 15.57 9.60
CA THR A 63 0.79 15.51 8.47
C THR A 63 2.21 15.23 8.95
N GLN A 64 2.68 14.01 8.74
CA GLN A 64 3.98 13.53 9.22
C GLN A 64 5.17 14.14 8.45
N ASN A 65 4.98 14.59 7.20
CA ASN A 65 6.09 14.95 6.31
C ASN A 65 5.83 16.22 5.48
N LYS A 66 6.87 17.04 5.23
CA LYS A 66 6.79 18.28 4.44
C LYS A 66 6.28 18.05 3.01
N LEU A 67 6.64 16.90 2.43
CA LEU A 67 6.19 16.50 1.09
C LEU A 67 4.70 16.12 1.09
N SER A 68 4.26 15.37 2.10
CA SER A 68 2.84 15.04 2.30
C SER A 68 2.01 16.31 2.49
N LYS A 69 2.49 17.25 3.32
CA LYS A 69 1.84 18.54 3.54
C LYS A 69 1.66 19.32 2.23
N ARG A 70 2.68 19.38 1.37
CA ARG A 70 2.62 20.07 0.07
C ARG A 70 1.59 19.46 -0.89
N ILE A 71 1.41 18.13 -0.86
CA ILE A 71 0.42 17.44 -1.70
C ILE A 71 -0.99 17.69 -1.17
N TRP A 72 -1.20 17.56 0.14
CA TRP A 72 -2.54 17.65 0.74
C TRP A 72 -3.07 19.07 0.92
N GLU A 73 -2.21 20.08 1.10
CA GLU A 73 -2.64 21.48 1.20
C GLU A 73 -3.14 22.04 -0.14
N ASN A 74 -2.70 21.48 -1.27
CA ASN A 74 -3.14 21.91 -2.59
C ASN A 74 -4.25 20.98 -3.11
N PRO A 75 -5.50 21.47 -3.23
CA PRO A 75 -6.63 20.63 -3.63
C PRO A 75 -6.48 20.04 -5.03
N LYS A 76 -5.74 20.70 -5.94
CA LYS A 76 -5.48 20.17 -7.28
C LYS A 76 -4.55 18.95 -7.21
N TYR A 77 -3.48 19.01 -6.41
CA TYR A 77 -2.53 17.91 -6.28
C TYR A 77 -3.13 16.74 -5.49
N ALA A 78 -3.89 17.02 -4.43
CA ALA A 78 -4.64 15.99 -3.71
C ALA A 78 -5.59 15.23 -4.64
N ARG A 79 -6.38 15.93 -5.47
CA ARG A 79 -7.29 15.31 -6.44
C ARG A 79 -6.56 14.46 -7.48
N ILE A 80 -5.47 14.98 -8.05
CA ILE A 80 -4.65 14.24 -9.03
C ILE A 80 -4.09 12.96 -8.40
N PHE A 81 -3.55 13.05 -7.17
CA PHE A 81 -3.00 11.90 -6.46
C PHE A 81 -4.06 10.83 -6.19
N LEU A 82 -5.27 11.22 -5.75
CA LEU A 82 -6.37 10.27 -5.52
C LEU A 82 -6.82 9.56 -6.80
N ILE A 83 -6.93 10.30 -7.92
CA ILE A 83 -7.27 9.71 -9.23
C ILE A 83 -6.17 8.74 -9.67
N TYR A 84 -4.91 9.17 -9.60
CA TYR A 84 -3.76 8.33 -9.94
C TYR A 84 -3.75 7.04 -9.12
N LEU A 85 -3.91 7.14 -7.79
CA LEU A 85 -3.90 5.98 -6.90
C LEU A 85 -5.08 5.05 -7.20
N SER A 86 -6.26 5.59 -7.51
CA SER A 86 -7.44 4.80 -7.89
C SER A 86 -7.20 4.02 -9.19
N LEU A 87 -6.64 4.68 -10.21
CA LEU A 87 -6.30 4.02 -11.49
C LEU A 87 -5.21 2.96 -11.30
N LEU A 88 -4.20 3.23 -10.46
CA LEU A 88 -3.15 2.28 -10.14
C LEU A 88 -3.71 1.04 -9.46
N ILE A 89 -4.60 1.20 -8.47
CA ILE A 89 -5.28 0.07 -7.81
C ILE A 89 -6.06 -0.75 -8.82
N LEU A 90 -6.85 -0.11 -9.68
CA LEU A 90 -7.62 -0.80 -10.71
C LEU A 90 -6.71 -1.62 -11.63
N PHE A 91 -5.58 -1.04 -12.05
CA PHE A 91 -4.61 -1.72 -12.89
C PHE A 91 -3.96 -2.91 -12.16
N ILE A 92 -3.47 -2.72 -10.94
CA ILE A 92 -2.79 -3.75 -10.15
C ILE A 92 -3.73 -4.92 -9.83
N VAL A 93 -4.93 -4.63 -9.32
CA VAL A 93 -5.91 -5.66 -8.96
C VAL A 93 -6.44 -6.34 -10.22
N GLY A 94 -6.75 -5.57 -11.27
CA GLY A 94 -7.20 -6.12 -12.56
C GLY A 94 -6.16 -7.04 -13.19
N PHE A 95 -4.89 -6.64 -13.20
CA PHE A 95 -3.79 -7.47 -13.69
C PHE A 95 -3.57 -8.71 -12.82
N GLY A 96 -3.62 -8.55 -11.50
CA GLY A 96 -3.52 -9.66 -10.56
C GLY A 96 -4.63 -10.70 -10.79
N MET A 97 -5.89 -10.25 -10.87
CA MET A 97 -7.03 -11.11 -11.17
C MET A 97 -6.91 -11.79 -12.53
N TYR A 98 -6.52 -11.05 -13.57
CA TYR A 98 -6.31 -11.62 -14.90
C TYR A 98 -5.27 -12.74 -14.86
N GLY A 99 -4.11 -12.49 -14.27
CA GLY A 99 -3.07 -13.52 -14.14
C GLY A 99 -3.49 -14.71 -13.27
N LEU A 100 -4.35 -14.51 -12.27
CA LEU A 100 -4.84 -15.58 -11.40
C LEU A 100 -5.83 -16.51 -12.14
N PHE A 101 -6.78 -15.94 -12.86
CA PHE A 101 -7.89 -16.72 -13.45
C PHE A 101 -7.64 -17.17 -14.89
N VAL A 102 -6.78 -16.47 -15.64
CA VAL A 102 -6.54 -16.77 -17.07
C VAL A 102 -5.28 -17.60 -17.28
N SER A 103 -4.27 -17.44 -16.41
CA SER A 103 -3.01 -18.18 -16.55
C SER A 103 -3.17 -19.64 -16.19
N ARG A 104 -2.53 -20.53 -16.96
CA ARG A 104 -2.36 -21.95 -16.65
C ARG A 104 -1.05 -22.26 -15.93
N ASN A 105 -0.16 -21.28 -15.82
CA ASN A 105 1.15 -21.44 -15.18
C ASN A 105 1.04 -21.15 -13.68
N SER A 106 1.39 -22.12 -12.85
CA SER A 106 1.33 -22.03 -11.38
C SER A 106 2.14 -20.87 -10.82
N ASN A 107 3.32 -20.57 -11.39
CA ASN A 107 4.16 -19.46 -10.95
C ASN A 107 3.49 -18.09 -11.17
N VAL A 108 2.75 -17.95 -12.27
CA VAL A 108 2.02 -16.72 -12.57
C VAL A 108 0.81 -16.58 -11.65
N GLN A 109 0.08 -17.67 -11.39
CA GLN A 109 -1.03 -17.67 -10.45
C GLN A 109 -0.56 -17.29 -9.04
N GLU A 110 0.56 -17.82 -8.59
CA GLU A 110 1.16 -17.50 -7.30
C GLU A 110 1.56 -16.02 -7.21
N LEU A 111 2.26 -15.49 -8.21
CA LEU A 111 2.62 -14.07 -8.25
C LEU A 111 1.39 -13.16 -8.30
N SER A 112 0.33 -13.59 -8.99
CA SER A 112 -0.95 -12.90 -9.06
C SER A 112 -1.62 -12.76 -7.71
N PHE A 113 -1.56 -13.79 -6.85
CA PHE A 113 -2.06 -13.69 -5.47
C PHE A 113 -1.36 -12.57 -4.69
N GLY A 114 -0.03 -12.54 -4.70
CA GLY A 114 0.73 -11.48 -4.04
C GLY A 114 0.42 -10.10 -4.59
N THR A 115 0.24 -9.99 -5.92
CA THR A 115 -0.16 -8.75 -6.59
C THR A 115 -1.54 -8.25 -6.13
N ILE A 116 -2.51 -9.15 -5.96
CA ILE A 116 -3.83 -8.82 -5.43
C ILE A 116 -3.73 -8.33 -3.98
N ILE A 117 -2.96 -9.03 -3.12
CA ILE A 117 -2.76 -8.63 -1.72
C ILE A 117 -2.11 -7.24 -1.63
N PHE A 118 -1.11 -6.97 -2.46
CA PHE A 118 -0.52 -5.64 -2.59
C PHE A 118 -1.55 -4.59 -3.00
N GLY A 119 -2.41 -4.88 -3.97
CA GLY A 119 -3.53 -4.04 -4.38
C GLY A 119 -4.50 -3.74 -3.23
N ILE A 120 -4.82 -4.73 -2.40
CA ILE A 120 -5.66 -4.56 -1.20
C ILE A 120 -5.00 -3.60 -0.20
N GLY A 121 -3.68 -3.71 0.00
CA GLY A 121 -2.92 -2.73 0.79
C GLY A 121 -3.09 -1.31 0.27
N LEU A 122 -2.99 -1.11 -1.05
CA LEU A 122 -3.18 0.19 -1.69
C LEU A 122 -4.62 0.73 -1.55
N ILE A 123 -5.65 -0.12 -1.51
CA ILE A 123 -7.03 0.30 -1.21
C ILE A 123 -7.11 0.94 0.18
N GLY A 124 -6.46 0.33 1.17
CA GLY A 124 -6.35 0.92 2.51
C GLY A 124 -5.65 2.28 2.47
N LEU A 125 -4.58 2.40 1.69
CA LEU A 125 -3.87 3.67 1.48
C LEU A 125 -4.77 4.73 0.84
N LEU A 126 -5.59 4.36 -0.15
CA LEU A 126 -6.54 5.28 -0.77
C LEU A 126 -7.54 5.85 0.23
N LYS A 127 -8.09 5.00 1.11
CA LYS A 127 -8.99 5.47 2.19
C LYS A 127 -8.28 6.48 3.09
N SER A 128 -7.09 6.13 3.57
CA SER A 128 -6.27 7.00 4.44
C SER A 128 -5.91 8.32 3.74
N ALA A 129 -5.60 8.26 2.45
CA ALA A 129 -5.34 9.42 1.59
C ALA A 129 -6.55 10.36 1.45
N VAL A 130 -7.77 9.82 1.31
CA VAL A 130 -9.00 10.63 1.29
C VAL A 130 -9.19 11.34 2.63
N GLU A 131 -9.06 10.63 3.74
CA GLU A 131 -9.15 11.24 5.09
C GLU A 131 -8.09 12.35 5.28
N MET A 132 -6.85 12.14 4.83
CA MET A 132 -5.81 13.17 4.86
C MET A 132 -6.18 14.39 4.00
N ALA A 133 -6.75 14.18 2.81
CA ALA A 133 -7.19 15.25 1.93
C ALA A 133 -8.36 16.05 2.51
N GLU A 134 -9.27 15.42 3.26
CA GLU A 134 -10.37 16.10 3.95
C GLU A 134 -9.89 16.90 5.16
N HIS A 135 -8.96 16.35 5.95
CA HIS A 135 -8.45 17.01 7.15
C HIS A 135 -7.47 18.16 6.85
N HIS A 136 -6.66 18.03 5.79
CA HIS A 136 -5.59 18.99 5.46
C HIS A 136 -5.90 19.84 4.23
N GLY A 137 -6.74 19.35 3.33
CA GLY A 137 -7.27 20.15 2.27
C GLY A 137 -8.24 21.17 2.86
N LYS A 138 -8.11 22.44 2.47
CA LYS A 138 -9.08 23.50 2.80
C LYS A 138 -10.43 23.29 2.09
N ILE A 139 -10.92 22.05 2.01
CA ILE A 139 -12.13 21.67 1.28
C ILE A 139 -13.39 22.07 2.06
N ASN A 140 -13.29 22.37 3.36
CA ASN A 140 -14.39 22.91 4.19
C ASN A 140 -14.31 24.43 4.45
N SER A 141 -13.65 25.20 3.57
CA SER A 141 -13.67 26.67 3.61
C SER A 141 -14.71 27.22 2.62
N LYS A 142 -15.98 26.84 2.79
CA LYS A 142 -17.14 27.57 2.23
C LYS A 142 -18.40 27.22 3.00
#